data_AF-M1PBW8-F1
#
_entry.id   AF-M1PBW8-F1
#
_cell.length_a   1.000
_cell.length_b   1.000
_cell.length_c   1.000
_cell.angle_alpha   90.00
_cell.angle_beta   90.00
_cell.angle_gamma   90.00
#
_symmetry.space_group_name_H-M   'P 1'
#
loop_
_entity.id
_entity.type
_entity.pdbx_description
1 polymer ?
#
loop_
_entity_poly.entity_id
_entity_poly.type
_entity_poly.pdbx_seq_one_letter_code
_entity_poly.pdbx_strand_id
1 'polypeptide(L)'
;MLRKAQFAGAILLTGTLFLAGGCGYKTEPVPPDSIVPKAIEDLRYSVSEKGVILNWSFPKETIRGTDLTDIATFDVYRAVVPLKDYCPTCPIPFNEAIQVPGGVVDPEKTRQGTYETSLLRSGHKYFFKVNARTSWWAASPDSNIVSFVWHIPAKAPEGVTAKGVDSSVVVSWQTVTQLMDEEKVSYPLLYQVQRSRDNAGFESIGEPVKATRFVDKSLKNGETFYYKVQSLLMVDGVAVSGGLSGSVAATAIDQTPPAAPTGITAVQTGGGIKIFWDKSQDADVKGYKVYRRSADEKTARVIGDVSGVYSIFEDVNVAADGNYFYSVTAYDKAETPNESEQSREASIRH
;
A
#
# COMPACT_ATOMS: atom_id res chain seq x y z
N MET A 1 -37.48 -105.27 3.29
CA MET A 1 -38.93 -105.55 3.22
C MET A 1 -39.64 -104.27 2.81
N LEU A 2 -40.49 -104.35 1.77
CA LEU A 2 -41.62 -103.47 1.38
C LEU A 2 -41.43 -101.94 1.34
N ARG A 3 -42.02 -101.15 0.43
CA ARG A 3 -42.63 -101.25 -0.90
C ARG A 3 -43.21 -99.84 -1.16
N LYS A 4 -43.14 -99.33 -2.40
CA LYS A 4 -44.09 -98.38 -3.05
C LYS A 4 -44.14 -96.93 -2.50
N ALA A 5 -44.48 -95.88 -3.24
CA ALA A 5 -44.78 -95.57 -4.66
C ALA A 5 -44.77 -94.01 -4.72
N GLN A 6 -44.15 -93.35 -5.69
CA GLN A 6 -44.60 -93.02 -7.06
C GLN A 6 -45.82 -92.07 -7.19
N PHE A 7 -45.55 -90.97 -7.91
CA PHE A 7 -46.40 -90.09 -8.75
C PHE A 7 -47.27 -88.98 -8.14
N ALA A 8 -46.88 -87.73 -8.43
CA ALA A 8 -47.59 -86.68 -9.21
C ALA A 8 -46.87 -85.34 -8.98
N GLY A 9 -46.60 -84.44 -9.91
CA GLY A 9 -46.85 -84.30 -11.33
C GLY A 9 -46.02 -83.11 -11.82
N ALA A 10 -45.73 -83.09 -13.12
CA ALA A 10 -45.15 -81.94 -13.81
C ALA A 10 -46.03 -80.69 -13.64
N ILE A 11 -45.44 -79.49 -13.70
CA ILE A 11 -45.92 -78.27 -14.41
C ILE A 11 -45.28 -76.98 -13.81
N LEU A 12 -44.97 -76.05 -14.72
CA LEU A 12 -44.68 -74.61 -14.55
C LEU A 12 -43.25 -74.17 -14.21
N LEU A 13 -42.40 -74.36 -15.20
CA LEU A 13 -41.22 -73.52 -15.48
C LEU A 13 -41.66 -72.40 -16.43
N THR A 14 -42.31 -71.35 -15.92
CA THR A 14 -42.49 -70.03 -16.59
C THR A 14 -43.26 -69.10 -15.67
N GLY A 15 -42.59 -68.18 -14.99
CA GLY A 15 -43.27 -67.23 -14.11
C GLY A 15 -42.34 -66.25 -13.43
N THR A 16 -41.46 -65.58 -14.19
CA THR A 16 -40.73 -64.37 -13.73
C THR A 16 -39.97 -63.75 -14.90
N LEU A 17 -40.67 -63.29 -15.94
CA LEU A 17 -40.05 -62.41 -16.96
C LEU A 17 -41.06 -61.47 -17.61
N PHE A 18 -41.90 -60.83 -16.82
CA PHE A 18 -42.70 -59.68 -17.24
C PHE A 18 -42.91 -58.80 -16.01
N LEU A 19 -42.09 -57.75 -15.88
CA LEU A 19 -42.34 -56.48 -15.14
C LEU A 19 -41.04 -55.67 -14.97
N ALA A 20 -40.26 -55.53 -16.05
CA ALA A 20 -39.24 -54.49 -16.16
C ALA A 20 -39.41 -53.75 -17.50
N GLY A 21 -40.66 -53.41 -17.83
CA GLY A 21 -40.97 -52.40 -18.84
C GLY A 21 -40.80 -51.00 -18.26
N GLY A 22 -39.60 -50.68 -17.77
CA GLY A 22 -39.24 -49.31 -17.48
C GLY A 22 -39.07 -48.59 -18.81
N CYS A 23 -40.06 -47.80 -19.23
CA CYS A 23 -39.95 -46.90 -20.36
C CYS A 23 -38.90 -45.82 -20.05
N GLY A 24 -37.63 -46.14 -20.27
CA GLY A 24 -36.61 -45.12 -20.52
C GLY A 24 -36.95 -44.47 -21.86
N TYR A 25 -37.56 -43.29 -21.84
CA TYR A 25 -37.81 -42.50 -23.03
C TYR A 25 -36.43 -42.19 -23.66
N LYS A 26 -36.08 -42.89 -24.74
CA LYS A 26 -34.89 -42.59 -25.52
C LYS A 26 -35.20 -41.32 -26.31
N THR A 27 -34.93 -40.16 -25.70
CA THR A 27 -34.86 -38.90 -26.44
C THR A 27 -33.76 -39.03 -27.50
N GLU A 28 -33.90 -38.28 -28.59
CA GLU A 28 -32.87 -38.26 -29.63
C GLU A 28 -31.49 -37.94 -29.02
N PRO A 29 -30.40 -38.58 -29.48
CA PRO A 29 -29.06 -38.22 -29.04
C PRO A 29 -28.82 -36.75 -29.30
N VAL A 30 -28.69 -35.97 -28.22
CA VAL A 30 -28.33 -34.56 -28.30
C VAL A 30 -26.91 -34.50 -28.89
N PRO A 31 -26.70 -33.88 -30.08
CA PRO A 31 -25.37 -33.79 -30.67
C PRO A 31 -24.43 -33.11 -29.68
N PRO A 32 -23.21 -33.64 -29.44
CA PRO A 32 -22.27 -33.09 -28.46
C PRO A 32 -22.13 -31.57 -28.58
N ASP A 33 -22.01 -31.08 -29.82
CA ASP A 33 -21.84 -29.67 -30.18
C ASP A 33 -22.96 -28.73 -29.72
N SER A 34 -24.15 -29.26 -29.44
CA SER A 34 -25.31 -28.44 -29.01
C SER A 34 -25.28 -28.10 -27.52
N ILE A 35 -24.33 -28.65 -26.77
CA ILE A 35 -24.13 -28.40 -25.34
C ILE A 35 -22.69 -28.01 -25.00
N VAL A 36 -21.78 -27.96 -25.98
CA VAL A 36 -20.38 -27.53 -25.77
C VAL A 36 -20.31 -26.01 -25.66
N PRO A 37 -19.81 -25.44 -24.54
CA PRO A 37 -19.65 -23.99 -24.42
C PRO A 37 -18.63 -23.40 -25.39
N LYS A 38 -18.78 -22.12 -25.72
CA LYS A 38 -17.71 -21.34 -26.34
C LYS A 38 -16.48 -21.28 -25.43
N ALA A 39 -15.33 -21.08 -26.06
CA ALA A 39 -14.08 -20.86 -25.34
C ALA A 39 -14.16 -19.59 -24.48
N ILE A 40 -13.46 -19.61 -23.35
CA ILE A 40 -13.24 -18.43 -22.53
C ILE A 40 -12.15 -17.60 -23.17
N GLU A 41 -12.40 -16.34 -23.51
CA GLU A 41 -11.42 -15.48 -24.20
C GLU A 41 -10.80 -14.41 -23.29
N ASP A 42 -11.37 -14.22 -22.09
CA ASP A 42 -11.03 -13.13 -21.18
C ASP A 42 -10.34 -13.60 -19.89
N LEU A 43 -9.69 -14.77 -19.91
CA LEU A 43 -8.92 -15.26 -18.77
C LEU A 43 -7.81 -14.25 -18.45
N ARG A 44 -7.80 -13.79 -17.21
CA ARG A 44 -6.84 -12.81 -16.68
C ARG A 44 -6.44 -13.19 -15.25
N TYR A 45 -5.36 -12.59 -14.76
CA TYR A 45 -4.88 -12.82 -13.41
C TYR A 45 -4.53 -11.50 -12.70
N SER A 46 -4.57 -11.54 -11.37
CA SER A 46 -3.98 -10.54 -10.50
C SER A 46 -3.08 -11.20 -9.47
N VAL A 47 -1.91 -10.61 -9.24
CA VAL A 47 -0.93 -11.07 -8.23
C VAL A 47 -1.12 -10.24 -6.97
N SER A 48 -1.08 -10.90 -5.82
CA SER A 48 -1.08 -10.30 -4.49
C SER A 48 0.00 -10.92 -3.61
N GLU A 49 0.23 -10.37 -2.43
CA GLU A 49 1.13 -10.97 -1.42
C GLU A 49 0.73 -12.39 -0.99
N LYS A 50 -0.53 -12.80 -1.21
CA LYS A 50 -1.07 -14.10 -0.80
C LYS A 50 -1.05 -15.15 -1.91
N GLY A 51 -0.69 -14.79 -3.14
CA GLY A 51 -0.74 -15.67 -4.31
C GLY A 51 -1.29 -15.01 -5.56
N VAL A 52 -1.89 -15.81 -6.43
CA VAL A 52 -2.54 -15.35 -7.67
C VAL A 52 -4.04 -15.63 -7.63
N ILE A 53 -4.81 -14.70 -8.17
CA ILE A 53 -6.25 -14.85 -8.42
C ILE A 53 -6.45 -14.83 -9.94
N LEU A 54 -7.03 -15.90 -10.48
CA LEU A 54 -7.49 -15.99 -11.86
C LEU A 54 -8.96 -15.58 -11.94
N ASN A 55 -9.33 -14.83 -12.97
CA ASN A 55 -10.71 -14.44 -13.22
C ASN A 55 -11.05 -14.59 -14.70
N TRP A 56 -12.29 -15.00 -14.99
CA TRP A 56 -12.82 -15.12 -16.34
C TRP A 56 -14.34 -14.94 -16.35
N SER A 57 -14.93 -14.68 -17.51
CA SER A 57 -16.37 -14.62 -17.69
C SER A 57 -16.96 -16.01 -17.97
N PHE A 58 -18.14 -16.29 -17.43
CA PHE A 58 -18.89 -17.51 -17.77
C PHE A 58 -19.30 -17.45 -19.25
N PRO A 59 -18.97 -18.47 -20.07
CA PRO A 59 -19.55 -18.62 -21.40
C PRO A 59 -21.07 -18.58 -21.35
N LYS A 60 -21.68 -17.77 -22.22
CA LYS A 60 -23.13 -17.61 -22.31
C LYS A 60 -23.77 -18.48 -23.38
N GLU A 61 -22.96 -18.89 -24.35
CA GLU A 61 -23.43 -19.60 -25.54
C GLU A 61 -22.60 -20.85 -25.80
N THR A 62 -23.20 -21.79 -26.51
CA THR A 62 -22.53 -22.95 -27.09
C THR A 62 -21.73 -22.56 -28.33
N ILE A 63 -20.88 -23.48 -28.81
CA ILE A 63 -20.16 -23.30 -30.07
C ILE A 63 -21.09 -23.12 -31.29
N ARG A 64 -22.38 -23.47 -31.18
CA ARG A 64 -23.41 -23.21 -32.21
C ARG A 64 -24.21 -21.92 -31.99
N GLY A 65 -23.90 -21.15 -30.96
CA GLY A 65 -24.56 -19.88 -30.64
C GLY A 65 -25.91 -20.04 -29.93
N THR A 66 -26.19 -21.19 -29.33
CA THR A 66 -27.38 -21.36 -28.48
C THR A 66 -27.05 -20.99 -27.05
N ASP A 67 -28.01 -20.38 -26.33
CA ASP A 67 -27.82 -20.00 -24.94
C ASP A 67 -27.54 -21.20 -24.02
N LEU A 68 -26.63 -21.01 -23.08
CA LEU A 68 -26.33 -21.95 -22.00
C LEU A 68 -27.16 -21.59 -20.77
N THR A 69 -27.70 -22.61 -20.11
CA THR A 69 -28.43 -22.47 -18.84
C THR A 69 -27.54 -22.67 -17.63
N ASP A 70 -26.48 -23.47 -17.77
CA ASP A 70 -25.60 -23.85 -16.68
C ASP A 70 -24.24 -24.31 -17.20
N ILE A 71 -23.25 -24.19 -16.32
CA ILE A 71 -21.93 -24.80 -16.46
C ILE A 71 -21.74 -25.70 -15.24
N ALA A 72 -21.40 -26.97 -15.45
CA ALA A 72 -21.17 -27.92 -14.37
C ALA A 72 -19.84 -27.60 -13.67
N THR A 73 -18.74 -27.52 -14.43
CA THR A 73 -17.40 -27.24 -13.89
C THR A 73 -16.57 -26.39 -14.84
N PHE A 74 -15.55 -25.75 -14.28
CA PHE A 74 -14.41 -25.22 -15.02
C PHE A 74 -13.19 -26.09 -14.71
N ASP A 75 -12.50 -26.55 -15.74
CA ASP A 75 -11.24 -27.27 -15.57
C ASP A 75 -10.08 -26.26 -15.69
N VAL A 76 -9.43 -25.98 -14.56
CA VAL A 76 -8.29 -25.06 -14.48
C VAL A 76 -6.99 -25.85 -14.63
N TYR A 77 -6.30 -25.66 -15.75
CA TYR A 77 -5.01 -26.29 -16.01
C TYR A 77 -3.87 -25.40 -15.54
N ARG A 78 -2.86 -26.03 -14.92
CA ARG A 78 -1.66 -25.35 -14.42
C ARG A 78 -0.39 -26.04 -14.92
N ALA A 79 0.50 -25.27 -15.55
CA ALA A 79 1.88 -25.68 -15.79
C ALA A 79 2.84 -24.83 -14.96
N VAL A 80 3.92 -25.44 -14.47
CA VAL A 80 4.93 -24.78 -13.65
C VAL A 80 6.30 -25.12 -14.20
N VAL A 81 7.05 -24.11 -14.64
CA VAL A 81 8.38 -24.27 -15.24
C VAL A 81 9.39 -23.48 -14.39
N PRO A 82 10.46 -24.10 -13.86
CA PRO A 82 11.54 -23.36 -13.23
C PRO A 82 12.10 -22.32 -14.21
N LEU A 83 12.29 -21.07 -13.78
CA LEU A 83 12.66 -19.98 -14.70
C LEU A 83 14.00 -20.27 -15.41
N LYS A 84 14.93 -20.93 -14.72
CA LYS A 84 16.22 -21.39 -15.28
C LYS A 84 16.09 -22.39 -16.43
N ASP A 85 15.00 -23.15 -16.47
CA ASP A 85 14.74 -24.20 -17.46
C ASP A 85 13.74 -23.71 -18.51
N TYR A 86 13.27 -22.46 -18.41
CA TYR A 86 12.26 -21.91 -19.31
C TYR A 86 12.83 -21.63 -20.70
N CYS A 87 12.11 -22.10 -21.70
CA CYS A 87 12.43 -21.97 -23.11
C CYS A 87 11.16 -21.49 -23.85
N PRO A 88 11.18 -20.36 -24.57
CA PRO A 88 9.98 -19.78 -25.19
C PRO A 88 9.29 -20.66 -26.24
N THR A 89 10.02 -21.56 -26.87
CA THR A 89 9.53 -22.45 -27.95
C THR A 89 9.20 -23.86 -27.46
N CYS A 90 9.40 -24.16 -26.18
CA CYS A 90 9.16 -25.48 -25.63
C CYS A 90 7.67 -25.71 -25.39
N PRO A 91 7.16 -26.94 -25.59
CA PRO A 91 5.80 -27.29 -25.21
C PRO A 91 5.55 -27.03 -23.71
N ILE A 92 4.40 -26.43 -23.38
CA ILE A 92 4.03 -26.12 -22.00
C ILE A 92 3.45 -27.38 -21.33
N PRO A 93 4.06 -27.91 -20.26
CA PRO A 93 3.64 -29.16 -19.64
C PRO A 93 2.50 -28.91 -18.63
N PHE A 94 1.26 -28.79 -19.12
CA PHE A 94 0.09 -28.68 -18.25
C PHE A 94 -0.16 -29.99 -17.48
N ASN A 95 -0.38 -29.88 -16.18
CA ASN A 95 -0.78 -31.00 -15.34
C ASN A 95 -2.29 -31.27 -15.45
N GLU A 96 -2.76 -32.30 -14.74
CA GLU A 96 -4.19 -32.55 -14.57
C GLU A 96 -4.92 -31.31 -14.05
N ALA A 97 -6.15 -31.13 -14.55
CA ALA A 97 -6.94 -29.96 -14.23
C ALA A 97 -7.53 -30.03 -12.83
N ILE A 98 -7.64 -28.86 -12.20
CA ILE A 98 -8.40 -28.66 -10.97
C ILE A 98 -9.82 -28.28 -11.36
N GLN A 99 -10.80 -29.03 -10.86
CA GLN A 99 -12.20 -28.75 -11.13
C GLN A 99 -12.74 -27.68 -10.18
N VAL A 100 -13.14 -26.56 -10.73
CA VAL A 100 -13.84 -25.49 -10.03
C VAL A 100 -15.33 -25.62 -10.32
N PRO A 101 -16.21 -25.65 -9.31
CA PRO A 101 -17.65 -25.72 -9.55
C PRO A 101 -18.16 -24.56 -10.39
N GLY A 102 -19.02 -24.85 -11.36
CA GLY A 102 -19.69 -23.84 -12.15
C GLY A 102 -20.98 -23.35 -11.49
N GLY A 103 -22.03 -23.20 -12.29
CA GLY A 103 -23.38 -22.91 -11.84
C GLY A 103 -24.24 -22.33 -12.95
N VAL A 104 -25.40 -21.81 -12.55
CA VAL A 104 -26.38 -21.20 -13.47
C VAL A 104 -25.76 -20.05 -14.26
N VAL A 105 -26.07 -20.03 -15.55
CA VAL A 105 -25.75 -18.97 -16.51
C VAL A 105 -27.03 -18.21 -16.82
N ASP A 106 -26.98 -16.88 -16.65
CA ASP A 106 -28.05 -15.96 -17.03
C ASP A 106 -27.55 -15.18 -18.27
N PRO A 107 -28.18 -15.32 -19.45
CA PRO A 107 -27.75 -14.64 -20.67
C PRO A 107 -27.66 -13.12 -20.52
N GLU A 108 -28.50 -12.52 -19.68
CA GLU A 108 -28.58 -11.07 -19.48
C GLU A 108 -27.57 -10.54 -18.46
N LYS A 109 -27.03 -11.40 -17.58
CA LYS A 109 -26.08 -11.01 -16.54
C LYS A 109 -24.67 -11.52 -16.83
N THR A 110 -23.67 -10.72 -16.47
CA THR A 110 -22.28 -11.19 -16.52
C THR A 110 -21.91 -11.80 -15.18
N ARG A 111 -21.55 -13.08 -15.20
CA ARG A 111 -21.03 -13.80 -14.04
C ARG A 111 -19.55 -14.11 -14.27
N GLN A 112 -18.74 -13.97 -13.22
CA GLN A 112 -17.32 -14.29 -13.27
C GLN A 112 -17.02 -15.57 -12.51
N GLY A 113 -16.10 -16.37 -13.07
CA GLY A 113 -15.43 -17.46 -12.38
C GLY A 113 -14.11 -16.98 -11.80
N THR A 114 -13.76 -17.53 -10.65
CA THR A 114 -12.53 -17.16 -9.94
C THR A 114 -11.83 -18.42 -9.45
N TYR A 115 -10.50 -18.42 -9.50
CA TYR A 115 -9.67 -19.45 -8.89
C TYR A 115 -8.46 -18.81 -8.19
N GLU A 116 -8.24 -19.16 -6.93
CA GLU A 116 -7.16 -18.62 -6.11
C GLU A 116 -6.14 -19.71 -5.79
N THR A 117 -4.85 -19.38 -5.88
CA THR A 117 -3.78 -20.28 -5.42
C THR A 117 -2.63 -19.51 -4.78
N SER A 118 -2.22 -19.98 -3.60
CA SER A 118 -1.16 -19.41 -2.77
C SER A 118 0.12 -20.25 -2.75
N LEU A 119 0.05 -21.51 -3.18
CA LEU A 119 1.18 -22.45 -3.17
C LEU A 119 2.04 -22.29 -4.43
N LEU A 120 2.71 -21.14 -4.52
CA LEU A 120 3.57 -20.76 -5.63
C LEU A 120 5.04 -20.81 -5.20
N ARG A 121 5.92 -21.30 -6.09
CA ARG A 121 7.36 -21.46 -5.87
C ARG A 121 8.08 -20.26 -6.45
N SER A 122 8.95 -19.63 -5.66
CA SER A 122 9.80 -18.53 -6.13
C SER A 122 10.64 -18.96 -7.33
N GLY A 123 10.90 -18.05 -8.27
CA GLY A 123 11.73 -18.31 -9.45
C GLY A 123 11.11 -19.31 -10.44
N HIS A 124 9.79 -19.41 -10.49
CA HIS A 124 9.09 -20.25 -11.46
C HIS A 124 8.15 -19.43 -12.33
N LYS A 125 8.02 -19.82 -13.60
CA LYS A 125 7.02 -19.31 -14.52
C LYS A 125 5.80 -20.23 -14.51
N TYR A 126 4.64 -19.62 -14.29
CA TYR A 126 3.34 -20.27 -14.23
C TYR A 126 2.58 -20.01 -15.52
N PHE A 127 1.86 -21.02 -16.00
CA PHE A 127 0.93 -20.92 -17.11
C PHE A 127 -0.42 -21.46 -16.69
N PHE A 128 -1.49 -20.75 -17.05
CA PHE A 128 -2.86 -21.17 -16.80
C PHE A 128 -3.70 -21.05 -18.05
N LYS A 129 -4.60 -22.02 -18.20
CA LYS A 129 -5.72 -21.99 -19.14
C LYS A 129 -6.92 -22.64 -18.46
N VAL A 130 -8.11 -22.29 -18.92
CA VAL A 130 -9.38 -22.77 -18.36
C VAL A 130 -10.24 -23.27 -19.52
N ASN A 131 -10.97 -24.36 -19.31
CA ASN A 131 -12.10 -24.70 -20.17
C ASN A 131 -13.37 -24.86 -19.32
N ALA A 132 -14.54 -24.72 -19.96
CA ALA A 132 -15.84 -24.84 -19.31
C ALA A 132 -16.51 -26.16 -19.72
N ARG A 133 -17.18 -26.82 -18.78
CA ARG A 133 -17.89 -28.09 -19.00
C ARG A 133 -19.34 -27.99 -18.59
N THR A 134 -20.24 -28.40 -19.47
CA THR A 134 -21.65 -28.62 -19.14
C THR A 134 -21.88 -30.05 -18.65
N SER A 135 -21.00 -31.00 -19.03
CA SER A 135 -21.05 -32.39 -18.58
C SER A 135 -19.70 -33.11 -18.78
N TRP A 136 -19.61 -34.38 -18.37
CA TRP A 136 -18.38 -35.18 -18.47
C TRP A 136 -17.80 -35.31 -19.89
N TRP A 137 -18.60 -35.13 -20.94
CA TRP A 137 -18.19 -35.31 -22.34
C TRP A 137 -18.27 -34.02 -23.18
N ALA A 138 -18.78 -32.93 -22.61
CA ALA A 138 -18.96 -31.64 -23.29
C ALA A 138 -18.10 -30.57 -22.63
N ALA A 139 -16.89 -30.40 -23.16
CA ALA A 139 -15.91 -29.40 -22.72
C ALA A 139 -15.65 -28.39 -23.85
N SER A 140 -15.56 -27.10 -23.50
CA SER A 140 -15.17 -26.05 -24.42
C SER A 140 -13.74 -26.27 -24.94
N PRO A 141 -13.35 -25.59 -26.05
CA PRO A 141 -11.95 -25.37 -26.34
C PRO A 141 -11.24 -24.66 -25.17
N ASP A 142 -9.92 -24.74 -25.17
CA ASP A 142 -9.07 -24.02 -24.21
C ASP A 142 -9.27 -22.51 -24.29
N SER A 143 -9.15 -21.84 -23.14
CA SER A 143 -9.04 -20.38 -23.10
C SER A 143 -7.75 -19.86 -23.71
N ASN A 144 -7.65 -18.53 -23.83
CA ASN A 144 -6.35 -17.86 -23.90
C ASN A 144 -5.46 -18.30 -22.71
N ILE A 145 -4.15 -18.42 -22.95
CA ILE A 145 -3.18 -18.78 -21.90
C ILE A 145 -2.71 -17.49 -21.23
N VAL A 146 -2.75 -17.46 -19.91
CA VAL A 146 -2.07 -16.42 -19.11
C VAL A 146 -0.79 -17.00 -18.50
N SER A 147 0.24 -16.17 -18.38
CA SER A 147 1.49 -16.58 -17.75
C SER A 147 2.14 -15.47 -16.96
N PHE A 148 2.81 -15.83 -15.87
CA PHE A 148 3.55 -14.88 -15.03
C PHE A 148 4.72 -15.59 -14.34
N VAL A 149 5.73 -14.83 -13.97
CA VAL A 149 6.81 -15.30 -13.09
C VAL A 149 6.42 -15.00 -11.66
N TRP A 150 6.59 -15.99 -10.78
CA TRP A 150 6.37 -15.82 -9.36
C TRP A 150 7.69 -15.70 -8.61
N HIS A 151 7.83 -14.65 -7.83
CA HIS A 151 8.87 -14.50 -6.81
C HIS A 151 8.20 -14.24 -5.48
N ILE A 152 8.71 -14.86 -4.43
CA ILE A 152 8.20 -14.61 -3.08
C ILE A 152 8.56 -13.16 -2.72
N PRO A 153 7.56 -12.31 -2.37
CA PRO A 153 7.83 -10.92 -2.08
C PRO A 153 8.68 -10.75 -0.81
N ALA A 154 9.33 -9.59 -0.71
CA ALA A 154 10.03 -9.20 0.52
C ALA A 154 9.03 -8.87 1.64
N LYS A 155 9.41 -9.11 2.91
CA LYS A 155 8.61 -8.68 4.07
C LYS A 155 8.44 -7.16 4.11
N ALA A 156 7.49 -6.69 4.91
CA ALA A 156 7.32 -5.28 5.16
C ALA A 156 8.54 -4.69 5.89
N PRO A 157 8.93 -3.44 5.62
CA PRO A 157 9.91 -2.73 6.43
C PRO A 157 9.44 -2.61 7.89
N GLU A 158 10.32 -2.99 8.81
CA GLU A 158 10.10 -2.86 10.25
C GLU A 158 10.82 -1.62 10.81
N GLY A 159 10.48 -1.26 12.06
CA GLY A 159 11.08 -0.10 12.74
C GLY A 159 10.84 1.22 12.01
N VAL A 160 9.72 1.33 11.27
CA VAL A 160 9.37 2.58 10.57
C VAL A 160 9.12 3.67 11.61
N THR A 161 9.74 4.82 11.38
CA THR A 161 9.66 6.01 12.23
C THR A 161 9.53 7.23 11.34
N ALA A 162 8.80 8.24 11.80
CA ALA A 162 8.69 9.53 11.13
C ALA A 162 8.98 10.66 12.13
N LYS A 163 9.73 11.66 11.70
CA LYS A 163 10.08 12.83 12.51
C LYS A 163 9.85 14.11 11.72
N GLY A 164 9.10 15.04 12.31
CA GLY A 164 8.95 16.40 11.82
C GLY A 164 10.27 17.16 11.87
N VAL A 165 10.56 17.88 10.80
CA VAL A 165 11.66 18.84 10.66
C VAL A 165 11.09 20.08 9.96
N ASP A 166 11.86 21.16 9.86
CA ASP A 166 11.41 22.37 9.19
C ASP A 166 10.89 22.11 7.77
N SER A 167 9.59 22.40 7.60
CA SER A 167 8.84 22.23 6.37
C SER A 167 8.98 20.83 5.74
N SER A 168 9.27 19.81 6.54
CA SER A 168 9.63 18.48 6.06
C SER A 168 9.29 17.39 7.07
N VAL A 169 9.13 16.15 6.60
CA VAL A 169 9.12 14.95 7.44
C VAL A 169 10.17 13.99 6.95
N VAL A 170 10.91 13.47 7.92
CA VAL A 170 11.93 12.48 7.72
C VAL A 170 11.35 11.11 8.10
N VAL A 171 11.33 10.18 7.15
CA VAL A 171 10.89 8.80 7.38
C VAL A 171 12.10 7.87 7.32
N SER A 172 12.24 6.98 8.30
CA SER A 172 13.33 5.99 8.36
C SER A 172 12.83 4.63 8.80
N TRP A 173 13.50 3.57 8.36
CA TRP A 173 13.13 2.18 8.63
C TRP A 173 14.36 1.28 8.72
N GLN A 174 14.17 0.03 9.13
CA GLN A 174 15.21 -0.99 9.11
C GLN A 174 15.29 -1.66 7.74
N THR A 175 16.48 -2.12 7.34
CA THR A 175 16.61 -2.83 6.07
C THR A 175 15.86 -4.16 6.14
N VAL A 176 15.06 -4.46 5.11
CA VAL A 176 14.41 -5.75 4.99
C VAL A 176 15.46 -6.79 4.59
N THR A 177 15.52 -7.88 5.35
CA THR A 177 16.50 -8.97 5.13
C THR A 177 15.85 -10.29 4.78
N GLN A 178 14.52 -10.39 4.91
CA GLN A 178 13.76 -11.61 4.71
C GLN A 178 12.65 -11.45 3.68
N LEU A 179 12.39 -12.54 2.97
CA LEU A 179 11.21 -12.78 2.16
C LEU A 179 10.05 -13.23 3.06
N MET A 180 8.82 -13.22 2.52
CA MET A 180 7.62 -13.60 3.28
C MET A 180 7.65 -15.05 3.81
N ASP A 181 8.40 -15.94 3.18
CA ASP A 181 8.66 -17.32 3.62
C ASP A 181 9.86 -17.44 4.59
N GLU A 182 10.35 -16.31 5.11
CA GLU A 182 11.45 -16.19 6.06
C GLU A 182 12.86 -16.45 5.48
N GLU A 183 12.95 -16.82 4.20
CA GLU A 183 14.23 -16.94 3.51
C GLU A 183 14.93 -15.58 3.38
N LYS A 184 16.26 -15.60 3.22
CA LYS A 184 17.03 -14.36 3.06
C LYS A 184 16.76 -13.73 1.70
N VAL A 185 16.67 -12.40 1.68
CA VAL A 185 16.59 -11.62 0.44
C VAL A 185 17.88 -11.80 -0.36
N SER A 186 17.75 -12.33 -1.58
CA SER A 186 18.86 -12.54 -2.52
C SER A 186 18.91 -11.53 -3.67
N TYR A 187 17.89 -10.68 -3.80
CA TYR A 187 17.77 -9.68 -4.87
C TYR A 187 17.85 -8.26 -4.31
N PRO A 188 18.22 -7.25 -5.13
CA PRO A 188 18.22 -5.87 -4.69
C PRO A 188 16.82 -5.43 -4.20
N LEU A 189 16.81 -4.58 -3.17
CA LEU A 189 15.60 -3.98 -2.62
C LEU A 189 15.58 -2.48 -2.90
N LEU A 190 14.39 -2.00 -3.26
CA LEU A 190 14.01 -0.59 -3.19
C LEU A 190 12.85 -0.44 -2.21
N TYR A 191 12.57 0.80 -1.84
CA TYR A 191 11.48 1.14 -0.93
C TYR A 191 10.66 2.28 -1.51
N GLN A 192 9.35 2.07 -1.63
CA GLN A 192 8.41 3.11 -2.00
C GLN A 192 7.79 3.68 -0.73
N VAL A 193 7.91 5.00 -0.53
CA VAL A 193 7.21 5.69 0.55
C VAL A 193 5.85 6.14 0.05
N GLN A 194 4.84 5.96 0.89
CA GLN A 194 3.47 6.42 0.65
C GLN A 194 3.05 7.39 1.76
N ARG A 195 2.28 8.41 1.40
CA ARG A 195 1.79 9.45 2.31
C ARG A 195 0.27 9.57 2.26
N SER A 196 -0.32 9.89 3.41
CA SER A 196 -1.73 10.20 3.57
C SER A 196 -1.94 11.38 4.52
N ARG A 197 -3.02 12.14 4.33
CA ARG A 197 -3.47 13.20 5.26
C ARG A 197 -4.52 12.71 6.27
N ASP A 198 -5.22 11.62 5.94
CA ASP A 198 -6.36 11.08 6.69
C ASP A 198 -6.12 9.67 7.24
N ASN A 199 -4.91 9.12 7.03
CA ASN A 199 -4.52 7.76 7.37
C ASN A 199 -5.34 6.68 6.64
N ALA A 200 -6.03 7.03 5.54
CA ALA A 200 -6.82 6.11 4.73
C ALA A 200 -6.33 6.10 3.28
N GLY A 201 -6.38 7.27 2.59
CA GLY A 201 -5.90 7.41 1.22
C GLY A 201 -4.38 7.61 1.19
N PHE A 202 -3.64 6.55 0.88
CA PHE A 202 -2.18 6.60 0.74
C PHE A 202 -1.77 6.71 -0.73
N GLU A 203 -0.92 7.68 -1.04
CA GLU A 203 -0.34 7.90 -2.37
C GLU A 203 1.17 7.73 -2.31
N SER A 204 1.76 7.11 -3.33
CA SER A 204 3.21 7.02 -3.48
C SER A 204 3.82 8.40 -3.66
N ILE A 205 4.85 8.71 -2.89
CA ILE A 205 5.59 9.98 -2.99
C ILE A 205 7.04 9.72 -3.41
N GLY A 206 7.46 10.42 -4.48
CA GLY A 206 8.78 10.24 -5.08
C GLY A 206 9.01 8.85 -5.68
N GLU A 207 10.19 8.69 -6.27
CA GLU A 207 10.65 7.40 -6.82
C GLU A 207 11.11 6.44 -5.71
N PRO A 208 11.05 5.12 -5.94
CA PRO A 208 11.58 4.14 -5.00
C PRO A 208 13.07 4.37 -4.68
N VAL A 209 13.42 4.31 -3.40
CA VAL A 209 14.78 4.57 -2.92
C VAL A 209 15.47 3.29 -2.44
N LYS A 210 16.79 3.20 -2.62
CA LYS A 210 17.62 2.12 -2.06
C LYS A 210 17.97 2.36 -0.58
N ALA A 211 18.04 3.61 -0.17
CA ALA A 211 18.35 3.99 1.21
C ALA A 211 17.21 3.62 2.16
N THR A 212 17.52 3.43 3.44
CA THR A 212 16.52 3.17 4.49
C THR A 212 16.00 4.47 5.14
N ARG A 213 15.94 5.53 4.33
CA ARG A 213 15.59 6.89 4.72
C ARG A 213 15.00 7.63 3.53
N PHE A 214 13.94 8.38 3.79
CA PHE A 214 13.31 9.30 2.84
C PHE A 214 13.01 10.64 3.50
N VAL A 215 13.09 11.73 2.74
CA VAL A 215 12.75 13.07 3.22
C VAL A 215 11.62 13.60 2.35
N ASP A 216 10.43 13.69 2.95
CA ASP A 216 9.29 14.39 2.37
C ASP A 216 9.45 15.88 2.66
N LYS A 217 9.54 16.69 1.61
CA LYS A 217 9.91 18.11 1.67
C LYS A 217 8.74 18.99 1.29
N SER A 218 8.90 20.29 1.51
CA SER A 218 7.93 21.33 1.09
C SER A 218 6.55 21.11 1.72
N LEU A 219 6.56 20.61 2.96
CA LEU A 219 5.37 20.46 3.78
C LEU A 219 5.07 21.75 4.50
N LYS A 220 3.80 21.96 4.79
CA LYS A 220 3.37 23.08 5.62
C LYS A 220 3.54 22.71 7.09
N ASN A 221 4.27 23.55 7.83
CA ASN A 221 4.44 23.40 9.27
C ASN A 221 3.06 23.39 9.99
N GLY A 222 2.95 22.56 11.03
CA GLY A 222 1.73 22.31 11.78
C GLY A 222 0.79 21.26 11.17
N GLU A 223 1.00 20.80 9.93
CA GLU A 223 0.20 19.74 9.32
C GLU A 223 0.75 18.34 9.70
N THR A 224 -0.17 17.44 10.07
CA THR A 224 0.15 16.04 10.38
C THR A 224 -0.05 15.17 9.15
N PHE A 225 0.94 14.33 8.88
CA PHE A 225 0.94 13.38 7.77
C PHE A 225 1.18 11.97 8.29
N TYR A 226 0.63 11.00 7.57
CA TYR A 226 0.76 9.57 7.84
C TYR A 226 1.60 8.95 6.74
N TYR A 227 2.52 8.06 7.12
CA TYR A 227 3.46 7.43 6.20
C TYR A 227 3.42 5.92 6.33
N LYS A 228 3.54 5.26 5.19
CA LYS A 228 3.83 3.83 5.08
C LYS A 228 5.00 3.62 4.14
N VAL A 229 5.71 2.53 4.30
CA VAL A 229 6.84 2.16 3.46
C VAL A 229 6.59 0.76 2.91
N GLN A 230 6.66 0.61 1.59
CA GLN A 230 6.54 -0.66 0.90
C GLN A 230 7.91 -1.13 0.44
N SER A 231 8.25 -2.39 0.67
CA SER A 231 9.43 -3.01 0.06
C SER A 231 9.14 -3.37 -1.40
N LEU A 232 10.13 -3.20 -2.27
CA LEU A 232 10.08 -3.60 -3.68
C LEU A 232 11.27 -4.49 -3.97
N LEU A 233 11.02 -5.76 -4.28
CA LEU A 233 12.06 -6.72 -4.64
C LEU A 233 12.35 -6.58 -6.15
N MET A 234 13.58 -6.25 -6.51
CA MET A 234 13.97 -6.03 -7.90
C MET A 234 14.50 -7.32 -8.52
N VAL A 235 13.70 -7.96 -9.36
CA VAL A 235 14.07 -9.20 -10.05
C VAL A 235 14.17 -8.94 -11.55
N ASP A 236 15.36 -9.14 -12.12
CA ASP A 236 15.64 -8.93 -13.54
C ASP A 236 15.14 -7.58 -14.10
N GLY A 237 15.22 -6.53 -13.27
CA GLY A 237 14.78 -5.17 -13.62
C GLY A 237 13.29 -4.90 -13.40
N VAL A 238 12.51 -5.90 -12.98
CA VAL A 238 11.08 -5.76 -12.66
C VAL A 238 10.90 -5.67 -11.15
N ALA A 239 10.09 -4.70 -10.70
CA ALA A 239 9.73 -4.55 -9.29
C ALA A 239 8.61 -5.52 -8.92
N VAL A 240 8.84 -6.35 -7.91
CA VAL A 240 7.83 -7.18 -7.26
C VAL A 240 7.44 -6.51 -5.95
N SER A 241 6.18 -6.08 -5.86
CA SER A 241 5.64 -5.42 -4.66
C SER A 241 5.68 -6.35 -3.45
N GLY A 242 6.40 -5.94 -2.42
CA GLY A 242 6.50 -6.60 -1.13
C GLY A 242 5.54 -6.05 -0.08
N GLY A 243 5.81 -6.42 1.16
CA GLY A 243 5.01 -6.03 2.31
C GLY A 243 4.98 -4.52 2.53
N LEU A 244 3.84 -4.04 2.99
CA LEU A 244 3.59 -2.65 3.36
C LEU A 244 3.68 -2.52 4.89
N SER A 245 4.42 -1.53 5.37
CA SER A 245 4.55 -1.28 6.81
C SER A 245 3.24 -0.85 7.45
N GLY A 246 3.22 -0.90 8.79
CA GLY A 246 2.25 -0.13 9.58
C GLY A 246 2.36 1.37 9.29
N SER A 247 1.29 2.11 9.60
CA SER A 247 1.26 3.57 9.46
C SER A 247 1.96 4.24 10.63
N VAL A 248 2.76 5.26 10.35
CA VAL A 248 3.34 6.17 11.35
C VAL A 248 2.93 7.60 11.05
N ALA A 249 2.72 8.41 12.08
CA ALA A 249 2.36 9.81 11.94
C ALA A 249 3.53 10.72 12.31
N ALA A 250 3.65 11.84 11.62
CA ALA A 250 4.51 12.95 12.03
C ALA A 250 3.92 14.29 11.57
N THR A 251 4.16 15.31 12.38
CA THR A 251 3.77 16.70 12.09
C THR A 251 5.01 17.44 11.61
N ALA A 252 4.94 18.12 10.45
CA ALA A 252 6.00 19.04 10.07
C ALA A 252 6.04 20.20 11.08
N ILE A 253 7.22 20.57 11.58
CA ILE A 253 7.35 21.56 12.65
C ILE A 253 8.25 22.69 12.20
N ASP A 254 7.97 23.90 12.67
CA ASP A 254 8.86 25.03 12.44
C ASP A 254 10.07 24.97 13.36
N GLN A 255 11.27 25.03 12.79
CA GLN A 255 12.53 25.07 13.55
C GLN A 255 13.43 26.22 13.11
N THR A 256 12.91 27.14 12.29
CA THR A 256 13.68 28.25 11.74
C THR A 256 13.36 29.52 12.53
N PRO A 257 14.31 30.04 13.34
CA PRO A 257 14.08 31.29 14.04
C PRO A 257 13.89 32.46 13.08
N PRO A 258 13.16 33.51 13.49
CA PRO A 258 13.15 34.75 12.74
C PRO A 258 14.54 35.38 12.63
N ALA A 259 14.73 36.25 11.65
CA ALA A 259 15.88 37.11 11.54
C ALA A 259 16.01 38.02 12.78
N ALA A 260 17.24 38.22 13.25
CA ALA A 260 17.52 39.09 14.37
C ALA A 260 17.10 40.55 14.05
N PRO A 261 16.47 41.26 15.00
CA PRO A 261 16.14 42.67 14.83
C PRO A 261 17.37 43.54 14.50
N THR A 262 17.19 44.53 13.64
CA THR A 262 18.23 45.49 13.25
C THR A 262 17.87 46.90 13.70
N GLY A 263 18.74 47.89 13.42
CA GLY A 263 18.43 49.30 13.67
C GLY A 263 18.20 49.67 15.14
N ILE A 264 18.66 48.85 16.07
CA ILE A 264 18.40 49.09 17.50
C ILE A 264 19.04 50.40 17.95
N THR A 265 18.25 51.22 18.64
CA THR A 265 18.66 52.51 19.20
C THR A 265 18.05 52.68 20.59
N ALA A 266 18.80 53.33 21.48
CA ALA A 266 18.36 53.64 22.84
C ALA A 266 18.42 55.15 23.06
N VAL A 267 17.34 55.74 23.55
CA VAL A 267 17.18 57.19 23.72
C VAL A 267 16.68 57.47 25.13
N GLN A 268 17.39 58.34 25.84
CA GLN A 268 16.96 58.79 27.17
C GLN A 268 15.77 59.75 27.06
N THR A 269 14.82 59.62 27.97
CA THR A 269 13.63 60.45 28.09
C THR A 269 13.37 60.82 29.55
N GLY A 270 12.41 61.71 29.80
CA GLY A 270 12.01 62.05 31.18
C GLY A 270 11.37 60.90 31.97
N GLY A 271 10.95 59.81 31.30
CA GLY A 271 10.33 58.63 31.92
C GLY A 271 11.24 57.41 32.05
N GLY A 272 12.49 57.47 31.56
CA GLY A 272 13.41 56.33 31.46
C GLY A 272 14.08 56.26 30.09
N ILE A 273 14.49 55.06 29.67
CA ILE A 273 15.15 54.83 28.38
C ILE A 273 14.17 54.17 27.41
N LYS A 274 13.96 54.77 26.24
CA LYS A 274 13.20 54.17 25.13
C LYS A 274 14.14 53.45 24.17
N ILE A 275 13.80 52.20 23.87
CA ILE A 275 14.52 51.33 22.95
C ILE A 275 13.64 51.13 21.72
N PHE A 276 14.20 51.40 20.54
CA PHE A 276 13.56 51.21 19.24
C PHE A 276 14.37 50.22 18.42
N TRP A 277 13.72 49.48 17.53
CA TRP A 277 14.39 48.61 16.56
C TRP A 277 13.57 48.54 15.27
N ASP A 278 14.21 48.08 14.20
CA ASP A 278 13.53 47.70 12.98
C ASP A 278 12.90 46.31 13.18
N LYS A 279 11.64 46.15 12.75
CA LYS A 279 10.97 44.86 12.82
C LYS A 279 11.67 43.83 11.92
N SER A 280 11.72 42.58 12.39
CA SER A 280 12.07 41.46 11.52
C SER A 280 11.04 41.37 10.37
N GLN A 281 11.52 40.96 9.19
CA GLN A 281 10.71 40.85 7.98
C GLN A 281 9.92 39.53 7.90
N ASP A 282 10.16 38.61 8.84
CA ASP A 282 9.47 37.32 8.85
C ASP A 282 8.01 37.47 9.29
N ALA A 283 7.12 36.78 8.57
CA ALA A 283 5.66 36.95 8.72
C ALA A 283 5.10 36.32 10.01
N ASP A 284 5.84 35.41 10.60
CA ASP A 284 5.47 34.59 11.74
C ASP A 284 6.04 35.10 13.07
N VAL A 285 6.69 36.26 13.10
CA VAL A 285 7.13 36.91 14.34
C VAL A 285 5.94 37.08 15.29
N LYS A 286 6.05 36.50 16.49
CA LYS A 286 5.08 36.62 17.58
C LYS A 286 5.42 37.80 18.48
N GLY A 287 6.70 38.01 18.76
CA GLY A 287 7.16 39.06 19.65
C GLY A 287 8.66 39.24 19.67
N TYR A 288 9.09 40.11 20.57
CA TYR A 288 10.49 40.48 20.78
C TYR A 288 10.82 40.41 22.27
N LYS A 289 11.97 39.85 22.62
CA LYS A 289 12.50 39.97 23.99
C LYS A 289 13.54 41.07 24.02
N VAL A 290 13.41 41.97 25.00
CA VAL A 290 14.34 43.08 25.20
C VAL A 290 15.26 42.72 26.34
N TYR A 291 16.56 42.81 26.07
CA TYR A 291 17.62 42.47 26.99
C TYR A 291 18.35 43.74 27.45
N ARG A 292 18.81 43.74 28.70
CA ARG A 292 19.66 44.79 29.26
C ARG A 292 20.81 44.20 30.06
N ARG A 293 21.98 44.79 29.92
CA ARG A 293 23.09 44.66 30.87
C ARG A 293 23.71 46.01 31.21
N SER A 294 24.26 46.12 32.41
CA SER A 294 25.14 47.21 32.79
C SER A 294 26.57 46.99 32.24
N ALA A 295 27.40 48.03 32.23
CA ALA A 295 28.79 47.93 31.74
C ALA A 295 29.67 46.93 32.51
N ASP A 296 29.39 46.70 33.78
CA ASP A 296 30.05 45.74 34.67
C ASP A 296 29.47 44.31 34.56
N GLU A 297 28.29 44.16 33.95
CA GLU A 297 27.64 42.87 33.73
C GLU A 297 28.10 42.24 32.41
N LYS A 298 28.43 40.94 32.46
CA LYS A 298 28.82 40.16 31.27
C LYS A 298 27.63 39.63 30.48
N THR A 299 26.48 39.46 31.12
CA THR A 299 25.32 38.79 30.54
C THR A 299 24.11 39.70 30.63
N ALA A 300 23.44 39.91 29.49
CA ALA A 300 22.19 40.64 29.47
C ALA A 300 21.02 39.79 29.98
N ARG A 301 20.13 40.40 30.76
CA ARG A 301 18.90 39.80 31.25
C ARG A 301 17.70 40.31 30.47
N VAL A 302 16.69 39.47 30.31
CA VAL A 302 15.41 39.90 29.75
C VAL A 302 14.74 40.88 30.70
N ILE A 303 14.34 42.03 30.18
CA ILE A 303 13.62 43.08 30.91
C ILE A 303 12.24 43.37 30.31
N GLY A 304 11.94 42.84 29.12
CA GLY A 304 10.67 43.04 28.44
C GLY A 304 10.36 41.93 27.44
N ASP A 305 9.07 41.68 27.25
CA ASP A 305 8.50 40.85 26.19
C ASP A 305 7.44 41.69 25.48
N VAL A 306 7.65 41.93 24.19
CA VAL A 306 6.91 42.91 23.40
C VAL A 306 6.23 42.21 22.24
N SER A 307 4.92 42.43 22.07
CA SER A 307 4.17 41.88 20.93
C SER A 307 4.78 42.32 19.59
N GLY A 308 4.81 41.41 18.60
CA GLY A 308 5.44 41.64 17.30
C GLY A 308 4.86 42.80 16.48
N VAL A 309 3.70 43.33 16.88
CA VAL A 309 3.09 44.53 16.30
C VAL A 309 3.80 45.82 16.73
N TYR A 310 4.57 45.79 17.81
CA TYR A 310 5.35 46.93 18.30
C TYR A 310 6.84 46.71 18.02
N SER A 311 7.58 47.81 17.91
CA SER A 311 9.04 47.82 17.77
C SER A 311 9.68 48.89 18.65
N ILE A 312 9.08 49.05 19.84
CA ILE A 312 9.46 50.00 20.88
C ILE A 312 9.25 49.37 22.26
N PHE A 313 10.16 49.66 23.19
CA PHE A 313 10.05 49.33 24.60
C PHE A 313 10.55 50.50 25.45
N GLU A 314 9.93 50.74 26.61
CA GLU A 314 10.36 51.77 27.55
C GLU A 314 10.82 51.12 28.85
N ASP A 315 12.11 51.25 29.15
CA ASP A 315 12.72 50.81 30.39
C ASP A 315 12.63 51.93 31.43
N VAL A 316 11.63 51.82 32.31
CA VAL A 316 11.36 52.77 33.40
C VAL A 316 12.12 52.42 34.70
N ASN A 317 12.79 51.27 34.75
CA ASN A 317 13.43 50.74 35.95
C ASN A 317 14.96 50.87 35.85
N VAL A 318 15.44 52.07 35.52
CA VAL A 318 16.84 52.40 35.28
C VAL A 318 17.36 53.30 36.39
N ALA A 319 18.48 52.93 37.02
CA ALA A 319 19.13 53.78 38.02
C ALA A 319 19.81 54.99 37.34
N ALA A 320 19.84 56.13 38.03
CA ALA A 320 20.57 57.32 37.59
C ALA A 320 22.09 57.04 37.49
N ASP A 321 22.76 57.67 36.52
CA ASP A 321 24.22 57.66 36.32
C ASP A 321 24.83 56.30 35.92
N GLY A 322 24.17 55.55 35.03
CA GLY A 322 24.60 54.22 34.57
C GLY A 322 24.86 54.12 33.06
N ASN A 323 25.81 53.27 32.66
CA ASN A 323 26.02 52.87 31.26
C ASN A 323 25.32 51.54 30.99
N TYR A 324 24.31 51.57 30.13
CA TYR A 324 23.47 50.42 29.82
C TYR A 324 23.60 50.01 28.36
N PHE A 325 23.57 48.70 28.12
CA PHE A 325 23.57 48.08 26.81
C PHE A 325 22.26 47.32 26.63
N TYR A 326 21.58 47.59 25.53
CA TYR A 326 20.33 46.95 25.16
C TYR A 326 20.50 46.12 23.90
N SER A 327 19.91 44.93 23.89
CA SER A 327 19.79 44.09 22.69
C SER A 327 18.38 43.51 22.61
N VAL A 328 17.96 43.09 21.42
CA VAL A 328 16.61 42.55 21.19
C VAL A 328 16.71 41.28 20.36
N THR A 329 15.92 40.26 20.71
CA THR A 329 15.67 39.08 19.87
C THR A 329 14.25 39.11 19.34
N ALA A 330 14.00 38.44 18.22
CA ALA A 330 12.66 38.12 17.74
C ALA A 330 12.35 36.66 18.03
N TYR A 331 11.09 36.33 18.31
CA TYR A 331 10.63 34.94 18.42
C TYR A 331 9.33 34.71 17.66
N ASP A 332 9.17 33.51 17.13
CA ASP A 332 8.08 33.16 16.21
C ASP A 332 6.80 32.64 16.91
N LYS A 333 5.83 32.24 16.09
CA LYS A 333 4.54 31.66 16.49
C LYS A 333 4.55 30.13 16.58
N ALA A 334 5.71 29.47 16.48
CA ALA A 334 5.79 28.02 16.56
C ALA A 334 5.31 27.50 17.93
N GLU A 335 4.88 26.24 17.99
CA GLU A 335 4.39 25.61 19.23
C GLU A 335 5.48 25.61 20.32
N THR A 336 6.72 25.31 19.92
CA THR A 336 7.92 25.64 20.68
C THR A 336 8.59 26.82 19.97
N PRO A 337 8.48 28.05 20.49
CA PRO A 337 8.94 29.24 19.77
C PRO A 337 10.43 29.19 19.47
N ASN A 338 10.81 29.44 18.22
CA ASN A 338 12.22 29.63 17.86
C ASN A 338 12.59 31.10 18.11
N GLU A 339 13.73 31.33 18.76
CA GLU A 339 14.24 32.67 19.10
C GLU A 339 15.48 32.97 18.26
N SER A 340 15.52 34.18 17.69
CA SER A 340 16.62 34.67 16.87
C SER A 340 17.90 34.84 17.70
N GLU A 341 19.03 34.99 17.00
CA GLU A 341 20.22 35.61 17.59
C GLU A 341 19.89 37.00 18.15
N GLN A 342 20.67 37.47 19.13
CA GLN A 342 20.55 38.83 19.63
C GLN A 342 20.96 39.85 18.56
N SER A 343 20.25 40.97 18.51
CA SER A 343 20.68 42.15 17.75
C SER A 343 22.07 42.61 18.20
N ARG A 344 22.67 43.52 17.43
CA ARG A 344 23.77 44.36 17.97
C ARG A 344 23.31 45.10 19.23
N GLU A 345 24.24 45.55 20.06
CA GLU A 345 23.89 46.33 21.23
C GLU A 345 23.74 47.82 20.90
N ALA A 346 22.70 48.45 21.45
CA ALA A 346 22.62 49.90 21.59
C ALA A 346 23.13 50.29 22.99
N SER A 347 24.10 51.18 23.05
CA SER A 347 24.64 51.71 24.31
C SER A 347 24.06 53.08 24.61
N ILE A 348 23.74 53.35 25.88
CA ILE A 348 23.26 54.65 26.34
C ILE A 348 23.74 54.91 27.77
N ARG A 349 23.93 56.19 28.09
CA ARG A 349 24.22 56.65 29.45
C ARG A 349 22.96 57.33 30.00
N HIS A 350 22.50 56.88 31.17
CA HIS A 350 21.35 57.45 31.89
C HIS A 350 21.80 58.50 32.88
#